data_AF-A0AAN8EW48-F1
#
_entry.id   AF-A0AAN8EW48-F1
#
_cell.length_a   1.000
_cell.length_b   1.000
_cell.length_c   1.000
_cell.angle_alpha   90.00
_cell.angle_beta   90.00
_cell.angle_gamma   90.00
#
_symmetry.space_group_name_H-M   'P 1'
#
loop_
_entity.id
_entity.type
_entity.pdbx_description
1 polymer ?
#
loop_
_entity_poly.entity_id
_entity_poly.type
_entity_poly.pdbx_seq_one_letter_code
_entity_poly.pdbx_strand_id
1 'polypeptide(L)'
;MFRLVVLVLGVLPVYALICYENDENGNVKEVSNQHWTYCALIPETDRAEGRVFGIDKDVESLIGYDSTFNQSDSLYKVLTVCIYEKYDLAKLSPRFGRPEFLFRCVCNYDRCNSHNTFQGYLYGVQRDNQ
;
A
#
# COMPACT_ATOMS: atom_id res chain seq x y z
N MET A 1 -35.35 43.39 -7.26
CA MET A 1 -35.14 42.07 -7.89
C MET A 1 -33.72 41.61 -7.54
N PHE A 2 -33.57 40.73 -6.53
CA PHE A 2 -32.28 40.11 -6.20
C PHE A 2 -32.25 38.72 -6.83
N ARG A 3 -31.34 38.49 -7.78
CA ARG A 3 -31.07 37.17 -8.35
C ARG A 3 -30.21 36.38 -7.36
N LEU A 4 -30.76 35.31 -6.79
CA LEU A 4 -29.99 34.32 -6.05
C LEU A 4 -29.10 33.56 -7.04
N VAL A 5 -27.78 33.69 -6.90
CA VAL A 5 -26.81 32.85 -7.60
C VAL A 5 -26.56 31.64 -6.70
N VAL A 6 -27.06 30.47 -7.10
CA VAL A 6 -26.79 29.20 -6.42
C VAL A 6 -25.40 28.73 -6.86
N LEU A 7 -24.44 28.81 -5.94
CA LEU A 7 -23.09 28.28 -6.11
C LEU A 7 -23.14 26.78 -5.78
N VAL A 8 -23.24 25.94 -6.80
CA VAL A 8 -23.10 24.49 -6.66
C VAL A 8 -21.61 24.19 -6.43
N LEU A 9 -21.20 24.07 -5.16
CA LEU A 9 -19.91 23.47 -4.82
C LEU A 9 -19.95 22.01 -5.26
N GLY A 10 -19.30 21.70 -6.38
CA GLY A 10 -19.04 20.33 -6.79
C GLY A 10 -18.13 19.66 -5.77
N VAL A 11 -18.65 18.64 -5.07
CA VAL A 11 -17.84 17.76 -4.23
C VAL A 11 -17.00 16.92 -5.19
N LEU A 12 -15.70 17.23 -5.29
CA LEU A 12 -14.78 16.39 -6.06
C LEU A 12 -14.80 14.97 -5.46
N PRO A 13 -14.82 13.92 -6.28
CA PRO A 13 -14.70 12.56 -5.77
C PRO A 13 -13.34 12.46 -5.06
N VAL A 14 -13.37 12.18 -3.77
CA VAL A 14 -12.18 11.69 -3.06
C VAL A 14 -11.89 10.33 -3.71
N TYR A 15 -10.86 10.28 -4.55
CA TYR A 15 -10.43 9.04 -5.19
C TYR A 15 -10.01 8.07 -4.08
N ALA A 16 -10.88 7.11 -3.78
CA ALA A 16 -10.61 6.07 -2.82
C ALA A 16 -9.69 5.05 -3.49
N LEU A 17 -8.50 4.85 -2.94
CA LEU A 17 -7.56 3.85 -3.44
C LEU A 17 -8.19 2.47 -3.30
N ILE A 18 -8.12 1.66 -4.35
CA ILE A 18 -8.57 0.27 -4.35
C ILE A 18 -7.37 -0.64 -4.14
N CYS A 19 -7.38 -1.46 -3.08
CA CYS A 19 -6.35 -2.44 -2.80
C CYS A 19 -6.94 -3.84 -2.66
N TYR A 20 -6.11 -4.86 -2.81
CA TYR A 20 -6.45 -6.19 -2.34
C TYR A 20 -6.10 -6.36 -0.86
N GLU A 21 -6.99 -6.98 -0.10
CA GLU A 21 -6.81 -7.32 1.31
C GLU A 21 -7.08 -8.81 1.57
N ASN A 22 -6.29 -9.43 2.46
CA ASN A 22 -6.66 -10.73 3.03
C ASN A 22 -7.67 -10.54 4.16
N ASP A 23 -8.76 -11.31 4.14
CA ASP A 23 -9.67 -11.42 5.28
C ASP A 23 -9.13 -12.34 6.38
N GLU A 24 -9.86 -12.45 7.50
CA GLU A 24 -9.48 -13.28 8.66
C GLU A 24 -9.26 -14.77 8.32
N ASN A 25 -9.83 -15.24 7.20
CA ASN A 25 -9.69 -16.61 6.72
C ASN A 25 -8.63 -16.73 5.61
N GLY A 26 -7.89 -15.66 5.32
CA GLY A 26 -6.85 -15.62 4.28
C GLY A 26 -7.36 -15.34 2.87
N ASN A 27 -8.68 -15.18 2.65
CA ASN A 27 -9.21 -14.94 1.31
C ASN A 27 -8.92 -13.51 0.85
N VAL A 28 -8.50 -13.36 -0.39
CA VAL A 28 -8.21 -12.05 -0.98
C VAL A 28 -9.49 -11.40 -1.51
N LYS A 29 -9.73 -10.13 -1.13
CA LYS A 29 -10.86 -9.32 -1.60
C LYS A 29 -10.38 -7.96 -2.09
N GLU A 30 -11.07 -7.42 -3.08
CA GLU A 30 -10.90 -6.04 -3.52
C GLU A 30 -11.65 -5.11 -2.55
N VAL A 31 -10.95 -4.12 -1.99
CA VAL A 31 -11.48 -3.18 -1.01
C VAL A 31 -11.11 -1.77 -1.43
N SER A 32 -12.03 -0.82 -1.29
CA SER A 32 -11.81 0.59 -1.57
C SER A 32 -11.89 1.38 -0.26
N ASN A 33 -10.89 2.22 0.00
CA ASN A 33 -10.84 3.05 1.20
C ASN A 33 -10.26 4.44 0.89
N GLN A 34 -10.95 5.48 1.34
CA GLN A 34 -10.55 6.87 1.11
C GLN A 34 -9.34 7.32 1.94
N HIS A 35 -8.96 6.55 2.96
CA HIS A 35 -7.84 6.87 3.84
C HIS A 35 -6.53 6.19 3.43
N TRP A 36 -6.58 5.21 2.53
CA TRP A 36 -5.38 4.53 2.07
C TRP A 36 -4.61 5.39 1.09
N THR A 37 -3.30 5.41 1.30
CA THR A 37 -2.34 6.08 0.40
C THR A 37 -1.55 5.07 -0.41
N TYR A 38 -1.41 3.85 0.11
CA TYR A 38 -0.64 2.77 -0.53
C TYR A 38 -1.36 1.44 -0.43
N CYS A 39 -1.11 0.57 -1.40
CA CYS A 39 -1.35 -0.87 -1.27
C CYS A 39 -0.02 -1.57 -1.01
N ALA A 40 -0.07 -2.67 -0.27
CA ALA A 40 1.10 -3.42 0.16
C ALA A 40 1.00 -4.90 -0.19
N LEU A 41 2.17 -5.50 -0.33
CA LEU A 41 2.39 -6.94 -0.45
C LEU A 41 3.50 -7.38 0.50
N ILE A 42 3.24 -8.39 1.31
CA ILE A 42 4.23 -9.27 1.92
C ILE A 42 4.25 -10.54 1.05
N PRO A 43 5.32 -10.79 0.27
CA PRO A 43 5.33 -11.93 -0.64
C PRO A 43 5.24 -13.28 0.07
N GLU A 44 4.59 -14.24 -0.60
CA GLU A 44 4.61 -15.64 -0.24
C GLU A 44 6.05 -16.19 -0.19
N THR A 45 6.30 -17.07 0.78
CA THR A 45 7.58 -17.76 0.99
C THR A 45 7.34 -19.26 1.20
N ASP A 46 8.41 -20.03 1.34
CA ASP A 46 8.35 -21.45 1.73
C ASP A 46 7.71 -21.69 3.12
N ARG A 47 7.57 -20.64 3.93
CA ARG A 47 7.13 -20.71 5.34
C ARG A 47 5.85 -19.96 5.64
N ALA A 48 5.39 -19.10 4.73
CA ALA A 48 4.26 -18.22 4.98
C ALA A 48 3.56 -17.86 3.68
N GLU A 49 2.23 -17.83 3.74
CA GLU A 49 1.38 -17.34 2.65
C GLU A 49 1.60 -15.84 2.42
N GLY A 50 1.44 -15.41 1.16
CA GLY A 50 1.52 -14.01 0.81
C GLY A 50 0.37 -13.21 1.41
N ARG A 51 0.65 -11.97 1.82
CA ARG A 51 -0.36 -11.07 2.38
C ARG A 51 -0.42 -9.75 1.62
N VAL A 52 -1.62 -9.26 1.41
CA VAL A 52 -1.93 -8.02 0.71
C VAL A 52 -2.87 -7.19 1.59
N PHE A 53 -2.67 -5.87 1.63
CA PHE A 53 -3.46 -4.95 2.46
C PHE A 53 -3.29 -3.50 1.99
N GLY A 54 -4.22 -2.62 2.36
CA GLY A 54 -4.05 -1.18 2.23
C GLY A 54 -3.32 -0.57 3.43
N ILE A 55 -2.60 0.52 3.20
CA ILE A 55 -1.88 1.27 4.24
C ILE A 55 -2.45 2.70 4.31
N ASP A 56 -2.83 3.09 5.52
CA ASP A 56 -3.10 4.46 5.91
C ASP A 56 -2.03 4.99 6.88
N LYS A 57 -2.12 6.29 7.15
CA LYS A 57 -1.25 7.01 8.09
C LYS A 57 -1.48 6.67 9.56
N ASP A 58 -2.59 6.02 9.89
CA ASP A 58 -2.96 5.68 11.26
C ASP A 58 -2.31 4.34 11.68
N VAL A 59 -2.01 3.49 10.70
CA VAL A 59 -1.28 2.22 10.87
C VAL A 59 0.24 2.42 10.87
N GLU A 60 0.79 3.29 10.02
CA GLU A 60 2.24 3.52 9.91
C GLU A 60 2.62 4.93 9.47
N SER A 61 3.81 5.39 9.86
CA SER A 61 4.40 6.63 9.31
C SER A 61 4.70 6.49 7.82
N LEU A 62 4.02 7.30 7.01
CA LEU A 62 4.13 7.27 5.55
C LEU A 62 5.28 8.13 4.98
N ILE A 63 5.98 8.87 5.84
CA ILE A 63 6.95 9.91 5.44
C ILE A 63 8.02 9.35 4.49
N GLY A 64 8.51 8.13 4.76
CA GLY A 64 9.52 7.48 3.91
C GLY A 64 8.99 7.19 2.51
N TYR A 65 7.79 6.62 2.41
CA TYR A 65 7.14 6.30 1.15
C TYR A 65 6.79 7.56 0.37
N ASP A 66 6.17 8.54 1.02
CA ASP A 66 5.77 9.80 0.41
C ASP A 66 6.98 10.49 -0.23
N SER A 67 8.09 10.57 0.50
CA SER A 67 9.35 11.13 0.00
C SER A 67 9.88 10.38 -1.23
N THR A 68 9.77 9.06 -1.27
CA THR A 68 10.23 8.26 -2.40
C THR A 68 9.32 8.38 -3.62
N PHE A 69 8.00 8.26 -3.46
CA PHE A 69 7.06 8.36 -4.58
C PHE A 69 7.01 9.78 -5.18
N ASN A 70 7.18 10.81 -4.35
CA ASN A 70 7.23 12.21 -4.78
C ASN A 70 8.46 12.58 -5.60
N GLN A 71 9.47 11.70 -5.71
CA GLN A 71 10.63 11.95 -6.59
C GLN A 71 10.28 11.79 -8.08
N SER A 72 9.16 11.13 -8.41
CA SER A 72 8.68 10.93 -9.78
C SER A 72 8.48 12.26 -10.51
N ASP A 73 8.84 12.30 -11.80
CA ASP A 73 8.68 13.46 -12.68
C ASP A 73 8.15 13.06 -14.07
N SER A 74 8.28 13.95 -15.07
CA SER A 74 7.81 13.68 -16.43
C SER A 74 8.63 12.65 -17.22
N LEU A 75 9.86 12.35 -16.78
CA LEU A 75 10.80 11.45 -17.44
C LEU A 75 10.91 10.08 -16.76
N TYR A 76 10.65 10.01 -15.44
CA TYR A 76 10.63 8.74 -14.72
C TYR A 76 9.61 8.73 -13.60
N LYS A 77 9.11 7.54 -13.25
CA LYS A 77 8.14 7.33 -12.19
C LYS A 77 8.57 6.19 -11.28
N VAL A 78 8.55 6.41 -9.97
CA VAL A 78 8.70 5.34 -8.98
C VAL A 78 7.37 4.58 -8.91
N LEU A 79 7.39 3.29 -9.23
CA LEU A 79 6.19 2.46 -9.26
C LEU A 79 5.98 1.63 -8.00
N THR A 80 7.07 1.27 -7.33
CA THR A 80 7.05 0.45 -6.12
C THR A 80 8.27 0.70 -5.25
N VAL A 81 8.11 0.54 -3.94
CA VAL A 81 9.21 0.53 -2.97
C VAL A 81 9.15 -0.80 -2.22
N CYS A 82 10.26 -1.54 -2.17
CA CYS A 82 10.35 -2.78 -1.40
C CYS A 82 11.38 -2.63 -0.28
N ILE A 83 10.99 -2.99 0.94
CA ILE A 83 11.77 -2.78 2.15
C ILE A 83 11.97 -4.13 2.85
N TYR A 84 13.19 -4.35 3.33
CA TYR A 84 13.52 -5.45 4.23
C TYR A 84 13.80 -4.89 5.63
N GLU A 85 12.92 -5.21 6.57
CA GLU A 85 12.86 -4.58 7.88
C GLU A 85 13.30 -5.55 8.97
N LYS A 86 13.91 -5.01 10.02
CA LYS A 86 14.28 -5.74 11.24
C LYS A 86 13.49 -5.17 12.41
N TYR A 87 12.69 -6.02 13.04
CA TYR A 87 11.94 -5.71 14.25
C TYR A 87 12.68 -6.25 15.46
N ASP A 88 13.20 -5.34 16.29
CA ASP A 88 13.86 -5.69 17.55
C ASP A 88 12.83 -5.80 18.68
N LEU A 89 12.08 -6.90 18.68
CA LEU A 89 10.98 -7.14 19.61
C LEU A 89 11.44 -7.32 21.07
N ALA A 90 12.73 -7.61 21.29
CA ALA A 90 13.31 -7.70 22.63
C ALA A 90 13.16 -6.38 23.41
N LYS A 91 13.06 -5.25 22.70
CA LYS A 91 12.80 -3.93 23.29
C LYS A 91 11.37 -3.78 23.82
N LEU A 92 10.42 -4.55 23.31
CA LEU A 92 9.03 -4.57 23.78
C LEU A 92 8.85 -5.52 24.96
N SER A 93 9.52 -6.68 24.94
CA SER A 93 9.55 -7.61 26.07
C SER A 93 10.75 -8.53 25.97
N PRO A 94 11.44 -8.83 27.10
CA PRO A 94 12.52 -9.82 27.13
C PRO A 94 12.11 -11.22 26.67
N ARG A 95 10.80 -11.52 26.63
CA ARG A 95 10.27 -12.79 26.13
C ARG A 95 10.43 -12.95 24.61
N PHE A 96 10.48 -11.85 23.87
CA PHE A 96 10.75 -11.86 22.44
C PHE A 96 12.26 -11.74 22.23
N GLY A 97 12.99 -12.79 22.61
CA GLY A 97 14.45 -12.78 22.67
C GLY A 97 15.17 -12.80 21.32
N ARG A 98 14.46 -12.67 20.19
CA ARG A 98 15.03 -12.72 18.84
C ARG A 98 14.41 -11.62 17.97
N PRO A 99 15.22 -10.98 17.09
CA PRO A 99 14.68 -10.07 16.09
C PRO A 99 13.82 -10.82 15.06
N GLU A 100 12.74 -10.19 14.64
CA GLU A 100 11.92 -10.64 13.52
C GLU A 100 12.24 -9.82 12.27
N PHE A 101 12.01 -10.41 11.09
CA PHE A 101 12.30 -9.77 9.82
C PHE A 101 11.07 -9.78 8.92
N LEU A 102 10.87 -8.70 8.17
CA LEU A 102 9.76 -8.58 7.23
C LEU A 102 10.25 -8.04 5.90
N PHE A 103 9.92 -8.73 4.82
CA PHE A 103 10.04 -8.19 3.46
C PHE A 103 8.66 -7.79 2.96
N ARG A 104 8.50 -6.54 2.52
CA ARG A 104 7.26 -6.06 1.92
C ARG A 104 7.53 -5.06 0.80
N CYS A 105 6.60 -5.00 -0.14
CA CYS A 105 6.57 -4.01 -1.21
C CYS A 105 5.31 -3.14 -1.08
N VAL A 106 5.41 -1.88 -1.47
CA VAL A 106 4.31 -0.91 -1.49
C VAL A 106 4.23 -0.19 -2.83
N CYS A 107 3.03 0.19 -3.23
CA CYS A 107 2.69 0.89 -4.46
C CYS A 107 1.49 1.82 -4.24
N ASN A 108 1.30 2.85 -5.08
CA ASN A 108 0.37 3.96 -4.83
C ASN A 108 -0.70 4.13 -5.92
N TYR A 109 -1.16 3.03 -6.52
CA TYR A 109 -2.22 3.06 -7.52
C TYR A 109 -3.16 1.85 -7.39
N ASP A 110 -4.35 1.94 -7.98
CA ASP A 110 -5.39 0.93 -7.80
C ASP A 110 -4.92 -0.48 -8.15
N ARG A 111 -5.17 -1.42 -7.24
CA ARG A 111 -5.00 -2.87 -7.42
C ARG A 111 -3.58 -3.31 -7.74
N CYS A 112 -2.60 -2.46 -7.43
CA CYS A 112 -1.19 -2.70 -7.70
C CYS A 112 -0.62 -3.90 -6.92
N ASN A 113 -1.28 -4.33 -5.83
CA ASN A 113 -0.94 -5.51 -5.03
C ASN A 113 -1.72 -6.77 -5.43
N SER A 114 -2.07 -6.94 -6.71
CA SER A 114 -2.89 -8.05 -7.23
C SER A 114 -2.24 -9.44 -7.20
N HIS A 115 -0.96 -9.53 -6.89
CA HIS A 115 -0.21 -10.77 -6.87
C HIS A 115 0.36 -11.05 -5.49
N ASN A 116 0.36 -12.33 -5.08
CA ASN A 116 0.83 -12.78 -3.78
C ASN A 116 2.32 -13.18 -3.76
N THR A 117 2.97 -13.30 -4.92
CA THR A 117 4.41 -13.59 -5.05
C THR A 117 5.18 -12.34 -5.47
N PHE A 118 6.46 -12.26 -5.09
CA PHE A 118 7.30 -11.10 -5.45
C PHE A 118 7.46 -10.94 -6.96
N GLN A 119 7.70 -12.04 -7.68
CA GLN A 119 7.88 -11.98 -9.13
C GLN A 119 6.57 -11.65 -9.86
N GLY A 120 5.44 -12.22 -9.41
CA GLY A 120 4.12 -11.87 -9.95
C GLY A 120 3.80 -10.40 -9.74
N TYR A 121 4.12 -9.87 -8.56
CA TYR A 121 3.95 -8.46 -8.23
C TYR A 121 4.76 -7.53 -9.13
N LEU A 122 6.07 -7.78 -9.29
CA LEU A 122 6.90 -6.94 -10.17
C LEU A 122 6.40 -6.98 -11.62
N TYR A 123 5.99 -8.15 -12.10
CA TYR A 123 5.42 -8.29 -13.43
C TYR A 123 4.10 -7.51 -13.59
N GLY A 124 3.20 -7.63 -12.61
CA GLY A 124 1.93 -6.87 -12.58
C GLY A 124 2.19 -5.36 -12.58
N VAL A 125 3.09 -4.90 -11.71
CA VAL A 125 3.47 -3.49 -11.63
C VAL A 125 4.02 -2.94 -12.93
N GLN A 126 4.90 -3.70 -13.58
CA GLN A 126 5.45 -3.33 -14.88
C GLN A 126 4.34 -3.27 -15.95
N ARG A 127 3.50 -4.31 -16.05
CA ARG A 127 2.44 -4.40 -17.05
C ARG A 127 1.43 -3.27 -16.92
N ASP A 128 1.03 -2.92 -15.70
CA ASP A 128 0.01 -1.92 -15.45
C ASP A 128 0.48 -0.47 -15.72
N ASN A 129 1.79 -0.27 -15.96
CA ASN A 129 2.41 1.03 -16.21
C ASN A 129 3.14 1.12 -17.57
N GLN A 130 2.82 0.22 -18.51
CA GLN A 130 3.24 0.28 -19.92
C GLN A 130 2.19 0.96 -20.79
#